data_AF-A0AAD7B4P1-F1
#
_entry.id   AF-A0AAD7B4P1-F1
#
_cell.length_a   1.000
_cell.length_b   1.000
_cell.length_c   1.000
_cell.angle_alpha   90.00
_cell.angle_beta   90.00
_cell.angle_gamma   90.00
#
_symmetry.space_group_name_H-M   'P 1'
#
loop_
_entity.id
_entity.type
_entity.pdbx_description
1 polymer ?
#
loop_
_entity_poly.entity_id
_entity_poly.type
_entity_poly.pdbx_seq_one_letter_code
_entity_poly.pdbx_strand_id
1 'polypeptide(L)'
;MAGLMPSAPLQPTIAVTVRVLEAYRIMHCRCPQLAILSFFKSLCDIHQVEFQSYLTQQFSIAYDLYLDILRRCDRRVLDVLGRDSPSWRMKNACPACMYELEGEDNLIFRILTAMDGNDSLKRILRRDKDDRSKSSELRDDRDAGDGFFLTREKVDRWAKDGVAQMLPMAPNEAGKKSPCTDKWQNMIHDIFLCLCRHGFALLVVDMIQSRELSKYPLAISYELMKHLGERLGAGYDVACHFETTVFDSELGDEACKKCFSCLVPAFHGHAHNRFCQVYRLANYRKGMGLEDLETCERYFSHSNGLAKSCRYSSCFHRQQEISTYMKRFDNVETYANLSKFLCSNYWQAIGILKTEHIIGGFLKQEGLQDESVFEKWLEEERKVLRGLKSGAAVKPETLEMEYVQKLMALESAKELRKAAHQSRSDDAAYSTSKNKAEIAARHAKEKVDRALQAVQDLEVALVLTPEERWKPDSEEWTKGMKEVLQRKFLVAVNALESVVVQRIFELMKMNQSGTGYKLRKHIAKSLQARSKAVRNALERYNRVLQKNTLNIIYTQKALNLLSLTVSITGIRAASWGSIGYTEQPD
;
A
#
# COMPACT_ATOMS: atom_id res chain seq x y z
N MET A 1 14.99 40.42 -16.01
CA MET A 1 15.68 41.42 -15.16
C MET A 1 17.17 41.41 -15.46
N ALA A 2 17.76 42.59 -15.71
CA ALA A 2 19.19 42.80 -15.52
C ALA A 2 19.41 43.19 -14.05
N GLY A 3 20.42 42.65 -13.39
CA GLY A 3 20.65 42.91 -11.97
C GLY A 3 21.69 41.97 -11.37
N LEU A 4 22.31 42.42 -10.28
CA LEU A 4 23.30 41.69 -9.50
C LEU A 4 22.73 41.48 -8.08
N MET A 5 22.87 40.27 -7.56
CA MET A 5 22.50 39.92 -6.20
C MET A 5 23.77 39.79 -5.35
N PRO A 6 23.88 40.54 -4.24
CA PRO A 6 25.05 40.49 -3.38
C PRO A 6 25.08 39.17 -2.58
N SER A 7 26.28 38.71 -2.23
CA SER A 7 26.49 37.54 -1.38
C SER A 7 26.66 37.86 0.11
N ALA A 8 26.67 39.14 0.49
CA ALA A 8 26.78 39.61 1.86
C ALA A 8 26.05 40.96 2.05
N PRO A 9 25.52 41.24 3.26
CA PRO A 9 24.70 42.43 3.51
C PRO A 9 25.49 43.74 3.62
N LEU A 10 26.75 43.70 4.09
CA LEU A 10 27.53 44.90 4.38
C LEU A 10 28.67 45.15 3.38
N GLN A 11 29.44 44.11 3.06
CA GLN A 11 30.61 44.20 2.18
C GLN A 11 30.64 43.02 1.21
N PRO A 12 29.82 43.04 0.14
CA PRO A 12 29.79 41.97 -0.84
C PRO A 12 31.09 41.98 -1.66
N THR A 13 31.87 40.90 -1.56
CA THR A 13 33.06 40.68 -2.42
C THR A 13 32.70 39.99 -3.73
N ILE A 14 31.53 39.34 -3.78
CA ILE A 14 31.00 38.66 -4.96
C ILE A 14 29.53 39.05 -5.14
N ALA A 15 29.12 39.21 -6.40
CA ALA A 15 27.73 39.34 -6.77
C ALA A 15 27.40 38.39 -7.91
N VAL A 16 26.20 37.81 -7.88
CA VAL A 16 25.72 36.85 -8.88
C VAL A 16 24.64 37.54 -9.72
N THR A 17 24.72 37.42 -11.04
CA THR A 17 23.68 38.00 -11.89
C THR A 17 22.34 37.29 -11.68
N VAL A 18 21.23 38.03 -11.74
CA VAL A 18 19.88 37.47 -11.65
C VAL A 18 19.64 36.41 -12.74
N ARG A 19 20.26 36.55 -13.91
CA ARG A 19 20.18 35.57 -15.00
C ARG A 19 20.80 34.23 -14.61
N VAL A 20 21.93 34.24 -13.92
CA VAL A 20 22.58 33.00 -13.45
C VAL A 20 21.75 32.34 -12.34
N LEU A 21 21.17 33.12 -11.43
CA LEU A 21 20.29 32.59 -10.38
C LEU A 21 18.99 31.99 -10.96
N GLU A 22 18.39 32.65 -11.95
CA GLU A 22 17.21 32.12 -12.65
C GLU A 22 17.56 30.88 -13.48
N ALA A 23 18.71 30.88 -14.17
CA ALA A 23 19.20 29.69 -14.87
C ALA A 23 19.36 28.51 -13.91
N TYR A 24 19.99 28.73 -12.75
CA TYR A 24 20.08 27.71 -11.72
C TYR A 24 18.71 27.23 -11.26
N ARG A 25 17.78 28.14 -10.91
CA ARG A 25 16.42 27.77 -10.47
C ARG A 25 15.72 26.89 -11.49
N ILE A 26 15.74 27.29 -12.77
CA ILE A 26 15.12 26.54 -13.87
C ILE A 26 15.78 25.17 -14.05
N MET A 27 17.11 25.12 -14.12
CA MET A 27 17.86 23.89 -14.33
C MET A 27 17.69 22.93 -13.15
N HIS A 28 17.72 23.43 -11.92
CA HIS A 28 17.52 22.64 -10.72
C HIS A 28 16.11 22.04 -10.68
N CYS A 29 15.05 22.80 -10.98
CA CYS A 29 13.71 22.21 -11.02
C CYS A 29 13.52 21.19 -12.16
N ARG A 30 14.24 21.33 -13.29
CA ARG A 30 14.23 20.37 -14.41
C ARG A 30 15.07 19.13 -14.11
N CYS A 31 16.16 19.30 -13.41
CA CYS A 31 17.07 18.25 -12.98
C CYS A 31 17.33 18.41 -11.47
N PRO A 32 16.44 17.89 -10.61
CA PRO A 32 16.53 18.08 -9.15
C PRO A 32 17.81 17.55 -8.51
N GLN A 33 18.56 16.72 -9.24
CA GLN A 33 19.87 16.23 -8.82
C GLN A 33 21.00 17.25 -8.96
N LEU A 34 20.78 18.36 -9.68
CA LEU A 34 21.76 19.43 -9.88
C LEU A 34 21.88 20.28 -8.61
N ALA A 35 22.81 19.90 -7.73
CA ALA A 35 23.11 20.65 -6.51
C ALA A 35 23.85 21.97 -6.81
N ILE A 36 23.70 22.96 -5.92
CA ILE A 36 24.43 24.25 -6.00
C ILE A 36 25.93 24.04 -6.20
N LEU A 37 26.52 23.10 -5.45
CA LEU A 37 27.95 22.80 -5.54
C LEU A 37 28.39 22.44 -6.96
N SER A 38 27.65 21.54 -7.61
CA SER A 38 27.97 21.10 -8.97
C SER A 38 27.79 22.23 -9.98
N PHE A 39 26.68 22.98 -9.86
CA PHE A 39 26.41 24.12 -10.72
C PHE A 39 27.50 25.20 -10.59
N PHE A 40 27.89 25.53 -9.36
CA PHE A 40 28.88 26.57 -9.12
C PHE A 40 30.29 26.15 -9.52
N LYS A 41 30.67 24.87 -9.35
CA LYS A 41 31.92 24.35 -9.91
C LYS A 41 31.97 24.52 -11.43
N SER A 42 30.87 24.24 -12.13
CA SER A 42 30.79 24.50 -13.57
C SER A 42 30.96 25.98 -13.92
N LEU A 43 30.46 26.90 -13.09
CA LEU A 43 30.75 28.33 -13.27
C LEU A 43 32.24 28.65 -13.08
N CYS A 44 32.88 28.09 -12.04
CA CYS A 44 34.32 28.23 -11.85
C CYS A 44 35.12 27.72 -13.06
N ASP A 45 34.75 26.56 -13.60
CA ASP A 45 35.37 25.97 -14.80
C ASP A 45 35.20 26.88 -16.03
N ILE A 46 34.00 27.45 -16.23
CA ILE A 46 33.73 28.41 -17.32
C ILE A 46 34.61 29.65 -17.19
N HIS A 47 34.78 30.15 -15.96
CA HIS A 47 35.59 31.34 -15.68
C HIS A 47 37.09 31.04 -15.55
N GLN A 48 37.51 29.77 -15.65
CA GLN A 48 38.89 29.32 -15.47
C GLN A 48 39.48 29.78 -14.13
N VAL A 49 38.68 29.70 -13.05
CA VAL A 49 39.10 30.03 -11.68
C VAL A 49 39.02 28.80 -10.78
N GLU A 50 39.91 28.73 -9.79
CA GLU A 50 39.90 27.64 -8.82
C GLU A 50 38.65 27.70 -7.93
N PHE A 51 37.99 26.57 -7.76
CA PHE A 51 36.85 26.46 -6.86
C PHE A 51 37.28 26.60 -5.40
N GLN A 52 36.66 27.55 -4.70
CA GLN A 52 36.79 27.71 -3.25
C GLN A 52 35.47 27.41 -2.55
N SER A 53 35.52 26.66 -1.45
CA SER A 53 34.32 26.16 -0.76
C SER A 53 33.36 27.26 -0.30
N TYR A 54 33.89 28.43 0.11
CA TYR A 54 33.09 29.58 0.53
C TYR A 54 32.20 30.15 -0.59
N LEU A 55 32.55 29.94 -1.86
CA LEU A 55 31.79 30.44 -3.00
C LEU A 55 30.39 29.79 -3.10
N THR A 56 30.29 28.52 -2.69
CA THR A 56 29.00 27.81 -2.64
C THR A 56 28.07 28.44 -1.61
N GLN A 57 28.62 28.84 -0.46
CA GLN A 57 27.85 29.53 0.58
C GLN A 57 27.41 30.92 0.11
N GLN A 58 28.30 31.67 -0.52
CA GLN A 58 27.99 32.99 -1.09
C GLN A 58 26.93 32.94 -2.19
N PHE A 59 26.98 31.93 -3.06
CA PHE A 59 25.92 31.69 -4.03
C PHE A 59 24.60 31.33 -3.37
N SER A 60 24.61 30.47 -2.35
CA SER A 60 23.40 30.10 -1.59
C SER A 60 22.74 31.33 -0.97
N ILE A 61 23.52 32.26 -0.41
CA ILE A 61 23.01 33.53 0.16
C ILE A 61 22.34 34.38 -0.94
N ALA A 62 23.02 34.57 -2.08
CA ALA A 62 22.47 35.34 -3.19
C ALA A 62 21.19 34.69 -3.77
N TYR A 63 21.16 33.35 -3.81
CA TYR A 63 20.01 32.58 -4.27
C TYR A 63 18.82 32.67 -3.30
N ASP A 64 19.07 32.59 -1.99
CA ASP A 64 18.05 32.81 -0.95
C ASP A 64 17.38 34.18 -1.08
N LEU A 65 18.20 35.24 -1.23
CA LEU A 65 17.71 36.60 -1.43
C LEU A 65 16.88 36.72 -2.71
N TYR A 66 17.35 36.11 -3.79
CA TYR A 66 16.63 36.08 -5.06
C TYR A 66 15.27 35.39 -4.94
N LEU A 67 15.21 34.21 -4.32
CA LEU A 67 13.94 33.51 -4.08
C LEU A 67 13.02 34.31 -3.16
N ASP A 68 13.56 35.00 -2.16
CA ASP A 68 12.76 35.84 -1.27
C ASP A 68 12.12 37.03 -2.01
N ILE A 69 12.87 37.69 -2.89
CA ILE A 69 12.35 38.75 -3.77
C ILE A 69 11.22 38.21 -4.64
N LEU A 70 11.39 37.05 -5.28
CA LEU A 70 10.34 36.42 -6.08
C LEU A 70 9.08 36.16 -5.25
N ARG A 71 9.22 35.56 -4.06
CA ARG A 71 8.07 35.29 -3.17
C ARG A 71 7.34 36.56 -2.75
N ARG A 72 8.07 37.64 -2.43
CA ARG A 72 7.45 38.94 -2.09
C ARG A 72 6.72 39.56 -3.27
N CYS A 73 7.30 39.48 -4.47
CA CYS A 73 6.63 39.92 -5.70
C CYS A 73 5.34 39.12 -5.94
N ASP A 74 5.41 37.79 -5.88
CA ASP A 74 4.24 36.92 -6.05
C ASP A 74 3.16 37.22 -5.02
N ARG A 75 3.53 37.41 -3.74
CA ARG A 75 2.58 37.74 -2.68
C ARG A 75 1.88 39.08 -2.93
N ARG A 76 2.61 40.11 -3.38
CA ARG A 76 2.02 41.40 -3.76
C ARG A 76 1.07 41.28 -4.94
N VAL A 77 1.42 40.46 -5.94
CA VAL A 77 0.55 40.22 -7.09
C VAL A 77 -0.72 39.49 -6.63
N LEU A 78 -0.60 38.46 -5.80
CA LEU A 78 -1.76 37.72 -5.28
C LEU A 78 -2.66 38.61 -4.43
N ASP A 79 -2.08 39.43 -3.55
CA ASP A 79 -2.80 40.43 -2.74
C ASP A 79 -3.63 41.39 -3.60
N VAL A 80 -3.00 42.02 -4.60
CA VAL A 80 -3.70 42.91 -5.55
C VAL A 80 -4.82 42.19 -6.32
N LEU A 81 -4.68 40.90 -6.58
CA LEU A 81 -5.68 40.09 -7.26
C LEU A 81 -6.77 39.52 -6.31
N GLY A 82 -6.71 39.80 -5.00
CA GLY A 82 -7.63 39.22 -4.00
C GLY A 82 -7.44 37.72 -3.78
N ARG A 83 -6.20 37.23 -3.93
CA ARG A 83 -5.80 35.82 -3.92
C ARG A 83 -4.87 35.46 -2.75
N ASP A 84 -4.92 36.26 -1.69
CA ASP A 84 -4.05 36.21 -0.52
C ASP A 84 -4.59 35.31 0.61
N SER A 85 -5.83 34.83 0.53
CA SER A 85 -6.40 33.97 1.58
C SER A 85 -5.55 32.69 1.76
N PRO A 86 -5.35 32.20 3.00
CA PRO A 86 -4.46 31.06 3.26
C PRO A 86 -4.84 29.77 2.52
N SER A 87 -6.13 29.61 2.18
CA SER A 87 -6.65 28.45 1.45
C SER A 87 -6.80 28.68 -0.05
N TRP A 88 -6.46 29.88 -0.55
CA TRP A 88 -6.70 30.26 -1.95
C TRP A 88 -6.03 29.30 -2.91
N ARG A 89 -4.74 28.99 -2.69
CA ARG A 89 -3.97 28.09 -3.56
C ARG A 89 -4.63 26.72 -3.65
N MET A 90 -4.98 26.09 -2.52
CA MET A 90 -5.60 24.75 -2.54
C MET A 90 -6.96 24.76 -3.25
N LYS A 91 -7.78 25.78 -3.00
CA LYS A 91 -9.09 25.96 -3.65
C LYS A 91 -9.01 26.29 -5.14
N ASN A 92 -7.84 26.62 -5.66
CA ASN A 92 -7.62 27.00 -7.06
C ASN A 92 -6.46 26.24 -7.71
N ALA A 93 -6.01 25.15 -7.10
CA ALA A 93 -4.81 24.43 -7.54
C ALA A 93 -5.04 23.73 -8.88
N CYS A 94 -6.18 23.06 -9.03
CA CYS A 94 -6.51 22.28 -10.20
C CYS A 94 -7.77 22.85 -10.89
N PRO A 95 -7.64 23.41 -12.10
CA PRO A 95 -8.79 23.96 -12.83
C PRO A 95 -9.92 22.94 -13.00
N ALA A 96 -9.58 21.68 -13.28
CA ALA A 96 -10.57 20.61 -13.52
C ALA A 96 -11.24 20.06 -12.25
N CYS A 97 -10.66 20.25 -11.05
CA CYS A 97 -11.30 19.82 -9.80
C CYS A 97 -12.08 20.94 -9.12
N MET A 98 -11.67 22.19 -9.34
CA MET A 98 -12.15 23.34 -8.55
C MET A 98 -13.13 24.22 -9.31
N TYR A 99 -13.43 23.86 -10.57
CA TYR A 99 -14.37 24.56 -11.42
C TYR A 99 -15.48 23.60 -11.83
N GLU A 100 -16.69 23.84 -11.35
CA GLU A 100 -17.91 23.09 -11.70
C GLU A 100 -18.65 23.85 -12.80
N LEU A 101 -19.13 23.15 -13.83
CA LEU A 101 -19.91 23.76 -14.91
C LEU A 101 -21.37 23.94 -14.49
N GLU A 102 -22.02 24.98 -15.04
CA GLU A 102 -23.46 25.16 -14.85
C GLU A 102 -24.23 23.99 -15.48
N GLY A 103 -25.05 23.32 -14.68
CA GLY A 103 -25.79 22.12 -15.10
C GLY A 103 -24.98 20.82 -15.12
N GLU A 104 -23.75 20.82 -14.57
CA GLU A 104 -22.97 19.59 -14.42
C GLU A 104 -23.66 18.60 -13.47
N ASP A 105 -23.72 17.33 -13.88
CA ASP A 105 -24.26 16.26 -13.05
C ASP A 105 -23.43 16.07 -11.77
N ASN A 106 -24.12 15.83 -10.66
CA ASN A 106 -23.46 15.54 -9.40
C ASN A 106 -22.73 14.20 -9.44
N LEU A 107 -21.40 14.25 -9.43
CA LEU A 107 -20.56 13.06 -9.29
C LEU A 107 -20.67 12.45 -7.88
N ILE A 108 -20.53 11.12 -7.78
CA ILE A 108 -20.49 10.42 -6.48
C ILE A 108 -19.34 10.96 -5.62
N PHE A 109 -18.17 11.14 -6.22
CA PHE A 109 -17.05 11.86 -5.64
C PHE A 109 -16.90 13.18 -6.38
N ARG A 110 -17.06 14.29 -5.66
CA ARG A 110 -16.84 15.63 -6.20
C ARG A 110 -15.37 15.85 -6.53
N ILE A 111 -14.48 15.42 -5.63
CA ILE A 111 -13.03 15.48 -5.83
C ILE A 111 -12.42 14.16 -5.36
N LEU A 112 -11.56 13.60 -6.21
CA LEU A 112 -10.69 12.48 -5.87
C LEU A 112 -9.27 12.99 -5.61
N THR A 113 -8.68 12.50 -4.53
CA THR A 113 -7.31 12.80 -4.10
C THR A 113 -6.56 11.51 -3.84
N ALA A 114 -5.24 11.56 -3.91
CA ALA A 114 -4.35 10.53 -3.42
C ALA A 114 -3.43 11.15 -2.37
N MET A 115 -3.13 10.42 -1.30
CA MET A 115 -2.19 10.86 -0.28
C MET A 115 -1.27 9.72 0.14
N ASP A 116 0.02 10.01 0.33
CA ASP A 116 1.01 9.02 0.75
C ASP A 116 2.27 9.66 1.34
N GLY A 117 3.06 8.86 2.08
CA GLY A 117 4.38 9.24 2.57
C GLY A 117 5.49 8.97 1.55
N ASN A 118 6.37 9.94 1.34
CA ASN A 118 7.55 9.73 0.52
C ASN A 118 8.75 9.43 1.38
N ASP A 119 9.23 8.18 1.40
CA ASP A 119 10.36 7.74 2.22
C ASP A 119 11.77 8.17 1.73
N SER A 120 11.85 8.87 0.60
CA SER A 120 13.12 9.22 -0.09
C SER A 120 13.65 10.60 0.27
N LEU A 121 12.78 11.54 0.64
CA LEU A 121 13.12 12.94 0.93
C LEU A 121 13.59 13.14 2.37
N LYS A 122 14.23 12.10 2.93
CA LYS A 122 14.76 12.06 4.29
C LYS A 122 15.82 13.13 4.51
N ARG A 123 15.58 13.98 5.52
CA ARG A 123 16.55 14.94 6.05
C ARG A 123 17.30 14.32 7.24
N ILE A 124 18.61 14.57 7.27
CA ILE A 124 19.47 14.22 8.41
C ILE A 124 19.36 15.32 9.44
N LEU A 125 18.99 14.97 10.67
CA LEU A 125 18.98 15.92 11.77
C LEU A 125 20.42 16.24 12.18
N ARG A 126 20.81 17.51 12.17
CA ARG A 126 22.07 17.93 12.78
C ARG A 126 21.91 17.92 14.30
N ARG A 127 22.79 17.18 14.97
CA ARG A 127 22.87 17.06 16.43
C ARG A 127 24.23 17.53 16.88
N ASP A 128 24.31 18.06 18.09
CA ASP A 128 25.60 18.35 18.71
C ASP A 128 26.35 17.05 19.03
N LYS A 129 27.68 17.13 19.06
CA LYS A 129 28.53 15.98 19.44
C LYS A 129 28.34 15.63 20.91
N ASP A 130 28.10 16.64 21.74
CA ASP A 130 28.03 16.51 23.21
C ASP A 130 26.60 16.31 23.71
N ASP A 131 25.59 16.91 23.06
CA ASP A 131 24.16 16.67 23.33
C ASP A 131 23.42 16.17 22.08
N ARG A 132 23.22 14.84 22.02
CA ARG A 132 22.49 14.19 20.93
C ARG A 132 20.96 14.28 21.07
N SER A 133 20.45 14.84 22.17
CA SER A 133 19.02 14.89 22.44
C SER A 133 18.31 15.98 21.64
N LYS A 134 19.01 17.06 21.26
CA LYS A 134 18.45 18.23 20.58
C LYS A 134 19.10 18.50 19.23
N SER A 135 18.35 19.17 18.36
CA SER A 135 18.89 19.65 17.08
C SER A 135 19.86 20.80 17.34
N SER A 136 21.00 20.80 16.64
CA SER A 136 21.94 21.91 16.59
C SER A 136 21.65 22.88 15.42
N GLU A 137 20.51 22.73 14.74
CA GLU A 137 20.11 23.65 13.67
C GLU A 137 19.69 25.01 14.25
N LEU A 138 20.17 26.09 13.63
CA LEU A 138 19.68 27.43 13.92
C LEU A 138 18.19 27.51 13.53
N ARG A 139 17.40 28.10 14.42
CA ARG A 139 15.99 28.36 14.16
C ARG A 139 15.86 29.38 13.03
N ASP A 140 15.00 29.07 12.06
CA ASP A 140 14.69 29.91 10.92
C ASP A 140 13.16 30.08 10.86
N ASP A 141 12.68 31.28 11.18
CA ASP A 141 11.25 31.58 11.27
C ASP A 141 10.63 32.02 9.93
N ARG A 142 11.42 32.01 8.84
CA ARG A 142 10.90 32.30 7.50
C ARG A 142 9.95 31.20 7.04
N ASP A 143 8.83 31.59 6.45
CA ASP A 143 7.90 30.64 5.81
C ASP A 143 8.41 30.28 4.39
N ALA A 144 8.81 29.02 4.22
CA ALA A 144 9.20 28.45 2.93
C ALA A 144 8.08 27.59 2.29
N GLY A 145 6.96 27.42 2.97
CA GLY A 145 5.91 26.48 2.60
C GLY A 145 5.07 26.92 1.41
N ASP A 146 5.06 28.22 1.08
CA ASP A 146 4.30 28.82 -0.04
C ASP A 146 2.83 28.32 -0.13
N GLY A 147 2.21 28.07 1.04
CA GLY A 147 0.85 27.55 1.15
C GLY A 147 0.67 26.06 0.80
N PHE A 148 1.74 25.31 0.55
CA PHE A 148 1.72 23.85 0.41
C PHE A 148 1.85 23.15 1.76
N PHE A 149 2.78 23.59 2.60
CA PHE A 149 3.08 22.93 3.87
C PHE A 149 2.06 23.31 4.96
N LEU A 150 1.55 22.30 5.66
CA LEU A 150 0.81 22.53 6.91
C LEU A 150 1.79 22.86 8.04
N THR A 151 1.40 23.82 8.86
CA THR A 151 2.13 24.20 10.07
C THR A 151 2.13 23.06 11.08
N ARG A 152 3.19 22.98 11.89
CA ARG A 152 3.35 21.92 12.89
C ARG A 152 2.19 21.89 13.88
N GLU A 153 1.69 23.05 14.28
CA GLU A 153 0.58 23.21 15.24
C GLU A 153 -0.71 22.56 14.72
N LYS A 154 -0.99 22.68 13.40
CA LYS A 154 -2.16 22.06 12.77
C LYS A 154 -2.04 20.54 12.74
N VAL A 155 -0.82 20.03 12.56
CA VAL A 155 -0.53 18.60 12.48
C VAL A 155 -0.51 17.97 13.87
N ASP A 156 0.14 18.62 14.83
CA ASP A 156 0.30 18.13 16.20
C ASP A 156 -1.02 18.18 16.99
N ARG A 157 -2.03 18.94 16.54
CA ARG A 157 -3.43 18.78 17.01
C ARG A 157 -3.93 17.34 16.93
N TRP A 158 -3.45 16.59 15.94
CA TRP A 158 -3.83 15.19 15.71
C TRP A 158 -2.81 14.20 16.31
N ALA A 159 -1.78 14.69 17.03
CA ALA A 159 -0.84 13.85 17.75
C ALA A 159 -1.50 13.24 18.99
N LYS A 160 -1.13 11.99 19.30
CA LYS A 160 -1.80 11.15 20.31
C LYS A 160 -1.43 11.50 21.77
N ASP A 161 -1.68 12.72 22.21
CA ASP A 161 -1.97 12.93 23.64
C ASP A 161 -3.47 12.66 23.93
N GLY A 162 -4.31 12.55 22.90
CA GLY A 162 -5.74 12.17 23.00
C GLY A 162 -6.15 10.78 22.49
N VAL A 163 -5.32 10.06 21.72
CA VAL A 163 -5.71 8.78 21.04
C VAL A 163 -4.81 7.60 21.46
N ALA A 164 -4.07 7.73 22.55
CA ALA A 164 -3.18 6.70 23.08
C ALA A 164 -3.86 5.76 24.09
N GLN A 165 -5.06 6.08 24.60
CA GLN A 165 -5.74 5.28 25.62
C GLN A 165 -6.69 4.19 25.09
N MET A 166 -6.91 4.08 23.77
CA MET A 166 -8.01 3.27 23.21
C MET A 166 -7.60 2.05 22.37
N LEU A 167 -6.31 1.74 22.22
CA LEU A 167 -5.88 0.55 21.45
C LEU A 167 -4.79 -0.24 22.19
N PRO A 168 -5.00 -1.53 22.51
CA PRO A 168 -3.96 -2.36 23.10
C PRO A 168 -2.89 -2.63 22.04
N MET A 169 -1.74 -1.97 22.16
CA MET A 169 -0.58 -2.27 21.33
C MET A 169 -0.05 -3.67 21.67
N ALA A 170 0.23 -4.47 20.64
CA ALA A 170 0.97 -5.71 20.79
C ALA A 170 2.34 -5.45 21.43
N PRO A 171 2.87 -6.37 22.27
CA PRO A 171 4.14 -6.16 22.97
C PRO A 171 5.29 -6.01 21.97
N ASN A 172 6.05 -4.93 22.13
CA ASN A 172 7.33 -4.75 21.44
C ASN A 172 8.25 -5.95 21.71
N GLU A 173 8.77 -6.58 20.65
CA GLU A 173 10.01 -7.37 20.72
C GLU A 173 11.18 -6.42 20.99
N ALA A 174 11.31 -6.00 22.25
CA ALA A 174 12.51 -5.37 22.77
C ALA A 174 13.57 -6.46 22.95
N GLY A 175 14.54 -6.55 22.03
CA GLY A 175 15.79 -7.26 22.30
C GLY A 175 16.36 -8.06 21.13
N LYS A 176 16.94 -7.36 20.16
CA LYS A 176 18.14 -7.79 19.40
C LYS A 176 18.60 -6.63 18.51
N LYS A 177 19.37 -5.70 19.09
CA LYS A 177 20.04 -4.64 18.33
C LYS A 177 21.16 -5.29 17.52
N SER A 178 21.03 -5.29 16.20
CA SER A 178 22.16 -5.61 15.32
C SER A 178 23.16 -4.44 15.30
N PRO A 179 24.45 -4.67 14.98
CA PRO A 179 25.45 -3.60 14.84
C PRO A 179 25.17 -2.61 13.68
N CYS A 180 24.09 -2.83 12.91
CA CYS A 180 23.65 -1.97 11.82
C CYS A 180 22.57 -0.97 12.23
N THR A 181 22.06 -1.02 13.46
CA THR A 181 20.90 -0.22 13.91
C THR A 181 21.27 1.21 14.35
N ASP A 182 22.53 1.45 14.75
CA ASP A 182 22.96 2.75 15.29
C ASP A 182 23.23 3.82 14.23
N LYS A 183 23.36 3.45 12.94
CA LYS A 183 23.53 4.44 11.85
C LYS A 183 22.22 5.11 11.40
N TRP A 184 21.06 4.57 11.78
CA TRP A 184 19.75 5.01 11.26
C TRP A 184 18.93 5.82 12.26
N GLN A 185 19.44 6.04 13.49
CA GLN A 185 18.80 6.90 14.50
C GLN A 185 18.92 8.41 14.20
N ASN A 186 19.67 8.81 13.16
CA ASN A 186 19.85 10.21 12.75
C ASN A 186 18.96 10.64 11.57
N MET A 187 18.18 9.71 10.99
CA MET A 187 17.24 9.98 9.90
C MET A 187 15.84 10.18 10.47
N ILE A 188 15.37 11.43 10.49
CA ILE A 188 14.30 11.83 11.41
C ILE A 188 13.14 12.54 10.70
N HIS A 189 13.35 13.09 9.50
CA HIS A 189 12.32 13.90 8.85
C HIS A 189 12.03 13.49 7.41
N ASP A 190 10.74 13.38 7.07
CA ASP A 190 10.28 13.09 5.71
C ASP A 190 9.07 13.93 5.29
N ILE A 191 8.44 13.67 4.14
CA ILE A 191 7.16 14.32 3.77
C ILE A 191 6.00 13.36 3.61
N PHE A 192 4.81 13.83 3.96
CA PHE A 192 3.53 13.25 3.59
C PHE A 192 2.84 14.20 2.60
N LEU A 193 2.44 13.70 1.44
CA LEU A 193 1.93 14.50 0.32
C LEU A 193 0.47 14.14 0.02
N CYS A 194 -0.33 15.12 -0.37
CA CYS A 194 -1.63 14.92 -0.98
C CYS A 194 -1.72 15.63 -2.32
N LEU A 195 -2.20 14.92 -3.33
CA LEU A 195 -2.40 15.37 -4.71
C LEU A 195 -3.89 15.21 -5.09
N CYS A 196 -4.40 16.03 -6.00
CA CYS A 196 -5.65 15.69 -6.68
C CYS A 196 -5.42 14.59 -7.74
N ARG A 197 -6.48 13.97 -8.24
CA ARG A 197 -6.41 12.96 -9.32
C ARG A 197 -5.68 13.39 -10.59
N HIS A 198 -5.60 14.71 -10.83
CA HIS A 198 -4.92 15.28 -12.00
C HIS A 198 -3.43 15.55 -11.74
N GLY A 199 -2.91 15.27 -10.53
CA GLY A 199 -1.49 15.41 -10.19
C GLY A 199 -1.07 16.76 -9.61
N PHE A 200 -2.01 17.68 -9.32
CA PHE A 200 -1.68 18.95 -8.67
C PHE A 200 -1.49 18.77 -7.18
N ALA A 201 -0.44 19.37 -6.62
CA ALA A 201 -0.17 19.29 -5.19
C ALA A 201 -1.17 20.10 -4.37
N LEU A 202 -1.86 19.42 -3.46
CA LEU A 202 -2.87 20.03 -2.58
C LEU A 202 -2.29 20.37 -1.23
N LEU A 203 -1.61 19.47 -0.53
CA LEU A 203 -1.03 19.74 0.79
C LEU A 203 0.21 18.87 1.02
N VAL A 204 1.11 19.37 1.86
CA VAL A 204 2.33 18.68 2.29
C VAL A 204 2.44 18.80 3.80
N VAL A 205 2.94 17.74 4.44
CA VAL A 205 3.25 17.74 5.87
C VAL A 205 4.67 17.24 6.06
N ASP A 206 5.44 17.92 6.91
CA ASP A 206 6.71 17.36 7.39
C ASP A 206 6.42 16.24 8.40
N MET A 207 6.92 15.04 8.08
CA MET A 207 6.96 13.93 9.03
C MET A 207 8.17 14.11 9.92
N ILE A 208 8.00 14.14 11.25
CA ILE A 208 9.07 14.44 12.22
C ILE A 208 9.18 13.30 13.24
N GLN A 209 10.41 12.81 13.47
CA GLN A 209 10.77 11.85 14.54
C GLN A 209 10.00 10.53 14.52
N SER A 210 9.33 10.23 13.41
CA SER A 210 8.47 9.05 13.23
C SER A 210 8.32 8.70 11.76
N ARG A 211 7.98 7.43 11.48
CA ARG A 211 7.39 7.04 10.18
C ARG A 211 5.98 7.64 10.07
N GLU A 212 5.27 7.36 8.99
CA GLU A 212 3.85 7.74 8.82
C GLU A 212 3.02 7.42 10.08
N LEU A 213 2.69 8.46 10.84
CA LEU A 213 1.74 8.41 11.95
C LEU A 213 0.39 8.86 11.43
N SER A 214 -0.69 8.36 12.02
CA SER A 214 -2.06 8.72 11.65
C SER A 214 -2.34 10.23 11.69
N LYS A 215 -1.58 11.00 12.49
CA LYS A 215 -1.74 12.46 12.59
C LYS A 215 -1.55 13.19 11.26
N TYR A 216 -0.68 12.71 10.37
CA TYR A 216 -0.41 13.36 9.09
C TYR A 216 -1.60 13.27 8.12
N PRO A 217 -2.11 12.05 7.78
CA PRO A 217 -3.29 11.94 6.94
C PRO A 217 -4.56 12.48 7.62
N LEU A 218 -4.67 12.45 8.96
CA LEU A 218 -5.79 13.12 9.68
C LEU A 218 -5.77 14.63 9.47
N ALA A 219 -4.62 15.28 9.63
CA ALA A 219 -4.47 16.72 9.43
C ALA A 219 -4.82 17.15 8.01
N ILE A 220 -4.35 16.39 7.01
CA ILE A 220 -4.70 16.62 5.60
C ILE A 220 -6.20 16.42 5.38
N SER A 221 -6.78 15.31 5.84
CA SER A 221 -8.20 15.00 5.62
C SER A 221 -9.11 16.09 6.22
N TYR A 222 -8.76 16.60 7.40
CA TYR A 222 -9.46 17.74 8.01
C TYR A 222 -9.39 19.00 7.14
N GLU A 223 -8.20 19.40 6.70
CA GLU A 223 -8.02 20.61 5.89
C GLU A 223 -8.68 20.47 4.50
N LEU A 224 -8.66 19.27 3.91
CA LEU A 224 -9.39 18.98 2.67
C LEU A 224 -10.90 19.15 2.86
N MET A 225 -11.53 18.53 3.86
CA MET A 225 -12.98 18.68 4.09
C MET A 225 -13.38 20.11 4.43
N LYS A 226 -12.56 20.79 5.26
CA LYS A 226 -12.80 22.18 5.66
C LYS A 226 -12.84 23.13 4.48
N HIS A 227 -11.98 22.93 3.48
CA HIS A 227 -11.75 23.90 2.41
C HIS A 227 -12.27 23.47 1.04
N LEU A 228 -12.33 22.17 0.77
CA LEU A 228 -12.84 21.59 -0.47
C LEU A 228 -14.24 21.01 -0.33
N GLY A 229 -14.80 20.97 0.88
CA GLY A 229 -16.20 20.62 1.11
C GLY A 229 -16.45 19.12 1.19
N GLU A 230 -17.54 18.68 0.56
CA GLU A 230 -18.12 17.35 0.69
C GLU A 230 -17.79 16.41 -0.47
N ARG A 231 -18.16 15.13 -0.32
CA ARG A 231 -18.02 14.05 -1.30
C ARG A 231 -16.57 13.89 -1.79
N LEU A 232 -15.63 13.97 -0.86
CA LEU A 232 -14.21 13.77 -1.14
C LEU A 232 -13.85 12.28 -1.04
N GLY A 233 -13.19 11.75 -2.07
CA GLY A 233 -12.59 10.43 -2.05
C GLY A 233 -11.08 10.54 -1.91
N ALA A 234 -10.50 9.85 -0.93
CA ALA A 234 -9.08 9.92 -0.65
C ALA A 234 -8.41 8.55 -0.75
N GLY A 235 -7.59 8.39 -1.79
CA GLY A 235 -6.72 7.24 -2.01
C GLY A 235 -5.58 7.21 -1.01
N TYR A 236 -5.41 6.08 -0.33
CA TYR A 236 -4.28 5.83 0.55
C TYR A 236 -4.02 4.33 0.68
N ASP A 237 -2.76 3.90 0.65
CA ASP A 237 -2.35 2.49 0.73
C ASP A 237 -2.93 1.78 1.95
N VAL A 238 -2.99 2.45 3.10
CA VAL A 238 -3.58 1.89 4.32
C VAL A 238 -4.97 2.44 4.60
N ALA A 239 -5.70 2.88 3.57
CA ALA A 239 -7.04 3.45 3.66
C ALA A 239 -8.00 2.63 4.53
N CYS A 240 -7.90 1.30 4.53
CA CYS A 240 -8.75 0.45 5.35
C CYS A 240 -8.53 0.59 6.86
N HIS A 241 -7.30 0.83 7.29
CA HIS A 241 -6.98 1.10 8.68
C HIS A 241 -7.19 2.59 9.00
N PHE A 242 -6.87 3.45 8.04
CA PHE A 242 -7.04 4.88 8.18
C PHE A 242 -8.50 5.29 8.31
N GLU A 243 -9.42 4.65 7.58
CA GLU A 243 -10.87 4.88 7.71
C GLU A 243 -11.35 4.67 9.14
N THR A 244 -10.98 3.54 9.77
CA THR A 244 -11.26 3.30 11.19
C THR A 244 -10.68 4.42 12.05
N THR A 245 -9.45 4.86 11.77
CA THR A 245 -8.83 5.96 12.51
C THR A 245 -9.56 7.29 12.34
N VAL A 246 -10.10 7.58 11.16
CA VAL A 246 -10.88 8.81 10.89
C VAL A 246 -12.18 8.77 11.70
N PHE A 247 -12.95 7.69 11.57
CA PHE A 247 -14.27 7.59 12.20
C PHE A 247 -14.23 7.38 13.71
N ASP A 248 -13.14 6.81 14.25
CA ASP A 248 -12.93 6.70 15.70
C ASP A 248 -12.32 7.97 16.32
N SER A 249 -11.96 8.97 15.51
CA SER A 249 -11.40 10.24 15.98
C SER A 249 -12.47 11.34 16.07
N GLU A 250 -12.10 12.50 16.61
CA GLU A 250 -12.92 13.73 16.58
C GLU A 250 -13.33 14.16 15.17
N LEU A 251 -12.67 13.63 14.12
CA LEU A 251 -13.00 13.90 12.73
C LEU A 251 -14.21 13.09 12.22
N GLY A 252 -14.63 12.05 12.94
CA GLY A 252 -15.64 11.09 12.45
C GLY A 252 -16.98 11.71 12.10
N ASP A 253 -17.51 12.59 12.95
CA ASP A 253 -18.79 13.27 12.71
C ASP A 253 -18.74 14.16 11.46
N GLU A 254 -17.65 14.91 11.29
CA GLU A 254 -17.47 15.77 10.13
C GLU A 254 -17.25 14.95 8.86
N ALA A 255 -16.47 13.86 8.94
CA ALA A 255 -16.28 12.92 7.85
C ALA A 255 -17.60 12.29 7.38
N CYS A 256 -18.48 11.91 8.32
CA CYS A 256 -19.83 11.44 8.02
C CYS A 256 -20.67 12.52 7.35
N LYS A 257 -20.75 13.72 7.94
CA LYS A 257 -21.53 14.86 7.40
C LYS A 257 -21.07 15.28 6.01
N LYS A 258 -19.77 15.20 5.73
CA LYS A 258 -19.16 15.56 4.45
C LYS A 258 -19.08 14.40 3.47
N CYS A 259 -19.58 13.21 3.80
CA CYS A 259 -19.48 12.01 2.96
C CYS A 259 -18.03 11.70 2.53
N PHE A 260 -17.07 11.86 3.43
CA PHE A 260 -15.66 11.56 3.17
C PHE A 260 -15.45 10.06 3.04
N SER A 261 -14.73 9.64 2.01
CA SER A 261 -14.48 8.22 1.72
C SER A 261 -13.00 7.92 1.62
N CYS A 262 -12.54 6.92 2.37
CA CYS A 262 -11.21 6.35 2.25
C CYS A 262 -11.20 5.25 1.19
N LEU A 263 -10.30 5.35 0.22
CA LEU A 263 -10.23 4.48 -0.96
C LEU A 263 -8.87 3.80 -1.02
N VAL A 264 -8.86 2.52 -1.40
CA VAL A 264 -7.61 1.77 -1.62
C VAL A 264 -7.24 1.90 -3.10
N PRO A 265 -6.03 2.39 -3.43
CA PRO A 265 -5.55 2.46 -4.81
C PRO A 265 -5.55 1.11 -5.54
N ALA A 266 -5.70 1.14 -6.86
CA ALA A 266 -5.91 -0.06 -7.66
C ALA A 266 -4.73 -1.05 -7.60
N PHE A 267 -3.49 -0.53 -7.61
CA PHE A 267 -2.30 -1.37 -7.63
C PHE A 267 -2.04 -2.01 -6.27
N HIS A 268 -2.20 -1.24 -5.20
CA HIS A 268 -2.03 -1.72 -3.84
C HIS A 268 -3.20 -2.59 -3.39
N GLY A 269 -4.35 -2.55 -4.06
CA GLY A 269 -5.54 -3.35 -3.73
C GLY A 269 -5.30 -4.82 -3.47
N HIS A 270 -4.43 -5.45 -4.26
CA HIS A 270 -4.09 -6.86 -4.10
C HIS A 270 -3.50 -7.14 -2.72
N ALA A 271 -2.81 -6.17 -2.12
CA ALA A 271 -2.23 -6.25 -0.79
C ALA A 271 -3.21 -6.53 0.34
N HIS A 272 -4.44 -6.12 0.13
CA HIS A 272 -5.45 -6.12 1.16
C HIS A 272 -6.17 -7.46 1.19
N ASN A 273 -6.66 -7.85 2.36
CA ASN A 273 -7.56 -8.98 2.44
C ASN A 273 -8.82 -8.75 1.58
N ARG A 274 -9.45 -9.83 1.12
CA ARG A 274 -10.61 -9.74 0.21
C ARG A 274 -11.75 -8.90 0.79
N PHE A 275 -11.97 -8.95 2.11
CA PHE A 275 -12.94 -8.09 2.79
C PHE A 275 -12.64 -6.61 2.50
N CYS A 276 -11.42 -6.16 2.73
CA CYS A 276 -11.05 -4.78 2.43
C CYS A 276 -11.21 -4.46 0.93
N GLN A 277 -10.78 -5.36 0.03
CA GLN A 277 -10.89 -5.15 -1.42
C GLN A 277 -12.34 -4.84 -1.84
N VAL A 278 -13.32 -5.67 -1.47
CA VAL A 278 -14.71 -5.52 -1.91
C VAL A 278 -15.42 -4.26 -1.39
N TYR A 279 -14.87 -3.63 -0.34
CA TYR A 279 -15.44 -2.40 0.23
C TYR A 279 -14.75 -1.13 -0.24
N ARG A 280 -13.45 -1.17 -0.53
CA ARG A 280 -12.62 0.05 -0.62
C ARG A 280 -11.73 0.11 -1.86
N LEU A 281 -11.45 -1.01 -2.52
CA LEU A 281 -10.59 -0.99 -3.71
C LEU A 281 -11.28 -0.22 -4.83
N ALA A 282 -10.55 0.70 -5.45
CA ALA A 282 -11.03 1.58 -6.52
C ALA A 282 -11.91 0.84 -7.56
N ASN A 283 -11.48 -0.33 -8.02
CA ASN A 283 -12.20 -1.13 -9.02
C ASN A 283 -13.61 -1.60 -8.60
N TYR A 284 -13.89 -1.70 -7.30
CA TYR A 284 -15.20 -2.09 -6.77
C TYR A 284 -16.01 -0.90 -6.23
N ARG A 285 -15.52 0.33 -6.41
CA ARG A 285 -16.16 1.56 -5.95
C ARG A 285 -16.81 2.27 -7.12
N LYS A 286 -18.14 2.43 -7.04
CA LYS A 286 -18.88 3.26 -7.98
C LYS A 286 -18.39 4.71 -7.88
N GLY A 287 -18.27 5.38 -9.03
CA GLY A 287 -17.79 6.77 -9.12
C GLY A 287 -16.30 6.93 -9.38
N MET A 288 -15.52 5.84 -9.40
CA MET A 288 -14.07 5.91 -9.68
C MET A 288 -13.76 6.12 -11.17
N GLY A 289 -14.60 5.58 -12.07
CA GLY A 289 -14.32 5.62 -13.51
C GLY A 289 -12.98 4.95 -13.84
N LEU A 290 -12.12 5.65 -14.58
CA LEU A 290 -10.78 5.17 -14.97
C LEU A 290 -9.69 5.46 -13.93
N GLU A 291 -10.05 5.94 -12.73
CA GLU A 291 -9.08 6.37 -11.75
C GLU A 291 -8.42 5.20 -10.99
N ASP A 292 -7.09 5.20 -10.91
CA ASP A 292 -6.30 4.21 -10.16
C ASP A 292 -5.85 4.68 -8.77
N LEU A 293 -5.87 6.00 -8.53
CA LEU A 293 -5.38 6.68 -7.32
C LEU A 293 -3.86 6.54 -7.06
N GLU A 294 -3.08 6.15 -8.08
CA GLU A 294 -1.61 5.95 -8.01
C GLU A 294 -0.84 7.24 -8.35
N THR A 295 -1.41 8.40 -8.00
CA THR A 295 -0.89 9.70 -8.43
C THR A 295 0.35 10.09 -7.61
N CYS A 296 0.41 9.68 -6.34
CA CYS A 296 1.54 9.94 -5.44
C CYS A 296 2.83 9.29 -5.95
N GLU A 297 2.76 8.05 -6.39
CA GLU A 297 3.85 7.21 -6.88
C GLU A 297 4.46 7.81 -8.15
N ARG A 298 3.58 8.25 -9.07
CA ARG A 298 3.97 8.98 -10.28
C ARG A 298 4.70 10.27 -9.92
N TYR A 299 4.19 11.04 -8.96
CA TYR A 299 4.83 12.27 -8.50
C TYR A 299 6.19 12.00 -7.84
N PHE A 300 6.26 11.02 -6.93
CA PHE A 300 7.48 10.66 -6.21
C PHE A 300 8.60 10.21 -7.14
N SER A 301 8.27 9.51 -8.23
CA SER A 301 9.27 9.12 -9.23
C SER A 301 10.09 10.30 -9.77
N HIS A 302 9.48 11.49 -9.85
CA HIS A 302 10.14 12.73 -10.27
C HIS A 302 10.76 13.48 -9.08
N SER A 303 10.00 13.67 -8.00
CA SER A 303 10.44 14.46 -6.85
C SER A 303 11.61 13.84 -6.08
N ASN A 304 11.79 12.51 -6.17
CA ASN A 304 12.89 11.80 -5.51
C ASN A 304 14.28 12.27 -5.98
N GLY A 305 14.38 12.95 -7.12
CA GLY A 305 15.61 13.62 -7.54
C GLY A 305 16.13 14.66 -6.52
N LEU A 306 15.22 15.32 -5.77
CA LEU A 306 15.57 16.30 -4.73
C LEU A 306 16.25 15.67 -3.51
N ALA A 307 16.16 14.35 -3.34
CA ALA A 307 16.67 13.69 -2.14
C ALA A 307 18.16 13.95 -1.89
N LYS A 308 18.95 14.14 -2.96
CA LYS A 308 20.40 14.42 -2.83
C LYS A 308 20.68 15.84 -2.34
N SER A 309 19.93 16.84 -2.81
CA SER A 309 20.12 18.24 -2.40
C SER A 309 19.53 18.49 -1.00
N CYS A 310 18.33 18.00 -0.73
CA CYS A 310 17.59 18.24 0.52
C CYS A 310 18.15 17.51 1.76
N ARG A 311 18.95 16.45 1.59
CA ARG A 311 19.30 15.54 2.70
C ARG A 311 20.06 16.20 3.85
N TYR A 312 20.90 17.18 3.53
CA TYR A 312 21.73 17.91 4.50
C TYR A 312 21.30 19.37 4.69
N SER A 313 20.24 19.79 4.01
CA SER A 313 19.66 21.13 4.10
C SER A 313 19.04 21.36 5.49
N SER A 314 18.91 22.62 5.91
CA SER A 314 18.09 22.94 7.09
C SER A 314 16.61 22.69 6.79
N CYS A 315 15.76 22.69 7.83
CA CYS A 315 14.31 22.57 7.64
C CYS A 315 13.75 23.59 6.63
N PHE A 316 14.14 24.87 6.77
CA PHE A 316 13.72 25.95 5.87
C PHE A 316 14.12 25.68 4.42
N HIS A 317 15.40 25.44 4.15
CA HIS A 317 15.88 25.26 2.76
C HIS A 317 15.29 24.01 2.12
N ARG A 318 15.06 22.94 2.90
CA ARG A 318 14.36 21.75 2.39
C ARG A 318 12.93 22.07 1.97
N GLN A 319 12.16 22.77 2.80
CA GLN A 319 10.81 23.19 2.43
C GLN A 319 10.84 24.11 1.21
N GLN A 320 11.80 25.04 1.14
CA GLN A 320 11.95 25.97 0.03
C GLN A 320 12.26 25.25 -1.29
N GLU A 321 13.17 24.27 -1.27
CA GLU A 321 13.48 23.43 -2.45
C GLU A 321 12.24 22.65 -2.90
N ILE A 322 11.54 22.00 -1.96
CA ILE A 322 10.34 21.19 -2.26
C ILE A 322 9.20 22.05 -2.80
N SER A 323 8.89 23.19 -2.15
CA SER A 323 7.80 24.08 -2.57
C SER A 323 8.10 24.75 -3.91
N THR A 324 9.36 25.17 -4.14
CA THR A 324 9.79 25.72 -5.43
C THR A 324 9.63 24.69 -6.56
N TYR A 325 10.02 23.44 -6.31
CA TYR A 325 9.84 22.35 -7.25
C TYR A 325 8.36 22.09 -7.53
N MET A 326 7.53 21.93 -6.48
CA MET A 326 6.08 21.70 -6.59
C MET A 326 5.39 22.79 -7.41
N LYS A 327 5.62 24.06 -7.05
CA LYS A 327 5.02 25.20 -7.74
C LYS A 327 5.35 25.22 -9.23
N ARG A 328 6.58 24.88 -9.61
CA ARG A 328 6.95 24.80 -11.03
C ARG A 328 6.33 23.57 -11.68
N PHE A 329 6.37 22.41 -11.03
CA PHE A 329 5.83 21.17 -11.56
C PHE A 329 4.33 21.31 -11.84
N ASP A 330 3.57 21.85 -10.89
CA ASP A 330 2.13 22.15 -11.06
C ASP A 330 1.88 23.09 -12.24
N ASN A 331 2.59 24.23 -12.31
CA ASN A 331 2.34 25.26 -13.31
C ASN A 331 2.84 24.93 -14.72
N VAL A 332 3.89 24.10 -14.85
CA VAL A 332 4.57 23.88 -16.13
C VAL A 332 4.36 22.46 -16.65
N GLU A 333 4.40 21.44 -15.78
CA GLU A 333 4.23 20.04 -16.19
C GLU A 333 2.78 19.62 -16.07
N THR A 334 2.21 19.70 -14.86
CA THR A 334 0.86 19.20 -14.60
C THR A 334 -0.18 20.00 -15.39
N TYR A 335 -0.11 21.34 -15.34
CA TYR A 335 -1.03 22.20 -16.07
C TYR A 335 -0.96 22.01 -17.58
N ALA A 336 0.25 21.96 -18.17
CA ALA A 336 0.41 21.76 -19.61
C ALA A 336 -0.09 20.40 -20.09
N ASN A 337 0.01 19.36 -19.24
CA ASN A 337 -0.46 18.01 -19.57
C ASN A 337 -1.94 17.78 -19.25
N LEU A 338 -2.61 18.70 -18.54
CA LEU A 338 -3.99 18.51 -18.07
C LEU A 338 -4.96 18.23 -19.22
N SER A 339 -4.96 19.04 -20.28
CA SER A 339 -5.86 18.85 -21.42
C SER A 339 -5.60 17.51 -22.13
N LYS A 340 -4.34 17.11 -22.25
CA LYS A 340 -3.98 15.81 -22.83
C LYS A 340 -4.49 14.67 -21.96
N PHE A 341 -4.31 14.75 -20.64
CA PHE A 341 -4.83 13.76 -19.70
C PHE A 341 -6.34 13.59 -19.82
N LEU A 342 -7.10 14.71 -19.81
CA LEU A 342 -8.55 14.69 -19.92
C LEU A 342 -9.02 14.10 -21.27
N CYS A 343 -8.47 14.57 -22.39
CA CYS A 343 -8.82 14.07 -23.71
C CYS A 343 -8.48 12.59 -23.89
N SER A 344 -7.29 12.15 -23.43
CA SER A 344 -6.88 10.75 -23.50
C SER A 344 -7.83 9.84 -22.70
N ASN A 345 -8.20 10.23 -21.48
CA ASN A 345 -9.14 9.47 -20.66
C ASN A 345 -10.55 9.43 -21.26
N TYR A 346 -11.00 10.53 -21.87
CA TYR A 346 -12.28 10.57 -22.57
C TYR A 346 -12.32 9.58 -23.75
N TRP A 347 -11.30 9.60 -24.61
CA TRP A 347 -11.20 8.66 -25.73
C TRP A 347 -11.05 7.21 -25.27
N GLN A 348 -10.31 6.98 -24.19
CA GLN A 348 -10.22 5.67 -23.56
C GLN A 348 -11.58 5.18 -23.06
N ALA A 349 -12.36 6.05 -22.40
CA ALA A 349 -13.71 5.71 -21.93
C ALA A 349 -14.64 5.35 -23.11
N ILE A 350 -14.63 6.13 -24.19
CA ILE A 350 -15.38 5.79 -25.42
C ILE A 350 -14.94 4.43 -25.98
N GLY A 351 -13.63 4.17 -26.01
CA GLY A 351 -13.08 2.89 -26.46
C GLY A 351 -13.61 1.72 -25.64
N ILE A 352 -13.68 1.87 -24.32
CA ILE A 352 -14.22 0.85 -23.41
C ILE A 352 -15.72 0.66 -23.64
N LEU A 353 -16.50 1.74 -23.77
CA LEU A 353 -17.95 1.65 -24.03
C LEU A 353 -18.27 0.91 -25.34
N LYS A 354 -17.43 1.03 -26.37
CA LYS A 354 -17.61 0.25 -27.61
C LYS A 354 -17.49 -1.27 -27.39
N THR A 355 -16.84 -1.71 -26.32
CA THR A 355 -16.69 -3.13 -25.97
C THR A 355 -17.84 -3.69 -25.13
N GLU A 356 -18.85 -2.89 -24.79
CA GLU A 356 -20.00 -3.29 -23.96
C GLU A 356 -20.75 -4.51 -24.52
N HIS A 357 -20.86 -4.62 -25.85
CA HIS A 357 -21.49 -5.77 -26.50
C HIS A 357 -20.81 -7.12 -26.18
N ILE A 358 -19.51 -7.13 -25.84
CA ILE A 358 -18.78 -8.33 -25.43
C ILE A 358 -19.32 -8.84 -24.09
N ILE A 359 -19.58 -7.93 -23.14
CA ILE A 359 -20.18 -8.25 -21.85
C ILE A 359 -21.61 -8.77 -22.06
N GLY A 360 -22.39 -8.11 -22.92
CA GLY A 360 -23.74 -8.58 -23.27
C GLY A 360 -23.75 -9.97 -23.90
N GLY A 361 -22.76 -10.30 -24.73
CA GLY A 361 -22.57 -11.65 -25.29
C GLY A 361 -22.26 -12.69 -24.20
N PHE A 362 -21.33 -12.36 -23.30
CA PHE A 362 -20.97 -13.21 -22.17
C PHE A 362 -22.16 -13.45 -21.22
N LEU A 363 -22.92 -12.41 -20.87
CA LEU A 363 -24.10 -12.52 -20.02
C LEU A 363 -25.14 -13.46 -20.64
N LYS A 364 -25.42 -13.34 -21.94
CA LYS A 364 -26.35 -14.24 -22.65
C LYS A 364 -25.86 -15.68 -22.66
N GLN A 365 -24.56 -15.90 -22.91
CA GLN A 365 -23.96 -17.24 -22.92
C GLN A 365 -24.08 -17.92 -21.56
N GLU A 366 -23.90 -17.17 -20.48
CA GLU A 366 -24.00 -17.67 -19.10
C GLU A 366 -25.44 -17.65 -18.54
N GLY A 367 -26.44 -17.30 -19.35
CA GLY A 367 -27.84 -17.24 -18.93
C GLY A 367 -28.16 -16.14 -17.91
N LEU A 368 -27.35 -15.08 -17.86
CA LEU A 368 -27.50 -13.94 -16.96
C LEU A 368 -28.31 -12.82 -17.64
N GLN A 369 -29.20 -12.19 -16.87
CA GLN A 369 -30.12 -11.16 -17.37
C GLN A 369 -29.43 -9.83 -17.68
N ASP A 370 -28.73 -9.26 -16.68
CA ASP A 370 -28.08 -7.96 -16.78
C ASP A 370 -26.91 -7.83 -15.78
N GLU A 371 -26.19 -6.71 -15.86
CA GLU A 371 -25.01 -6.42 -15.03
C GLU A 371 -25.31 -6.22 -13.54
N SER A 372 -26.58 -6.03 -13.13
CA SER A 372 -26.96 -5.92 -11.70
C SER A 372 -26.64 -7.18 -10.91
N VAL A 373 -26.48 -8.31 -11.60
CA VAL A 373 -25.96 -9.56 -11.01
C VAL A 373 -24.60 -9.34 -10.35
N PHE A 374 -23.71 -8.52 -10.91
CA PHE A 374 -22.40 -8.28 -10.33
C PHE A 374 -22.49 -7.53 -9.00
N GLU A 375 -23.42 -6.57 -8.88
CA GLU A 375 -23.68 -5.88 -7.62
C GLU A 375 -24.25 -6.83 -6.57
N LYS A 376 -25.15 -7.75 -6.97
CA LYS A 376 -25.70 -8.79 -6.09
C LYS A 376 -24.61 -9.73 -5.59
N TRP A 377 -23.75 -10.23 -6.47
CA TRP A 377 -22.62 -11.09 -6.10
C TRP A 377 -21.64 -10.40 -5.16
N LEU A 378 -21.35 -9.11 -5.40
CA LEU A 378 -20.51 -8.34 -4.49
C LEU A 378 -21.16 -8.19 -3.11
N GLU A 379 -22.47 -7.97 -3.03
CA GLU A 379 -23.17 -7.88 -1.74
C GLU A 379 -23.27 -9.24 -1.03
N GLU A 380 -23.49 -10.33 -1.75
CA GLU A 380 -23.42 -11.70 -1.22
C GLU A 380 -22.03 -12.00 -0.66
N GLU A 381 -20.97 -11.70 -1.42
CA GLU A 381 -19.59 -11.86 -0.97
C GLU A 381 -19.32 -11.01 0.29
N ARG A 382 -19.78 -9.75 0.31
CA ARG A 382 -19.69 -8.88 1.48
C ARG A 382 -20.39 -9.46 2.71
N LYS A 383 -21.58 -10.05 2.56
CA LYS A 383 -22.31 -10.72 3.66
C LYS A 383 -21.52 -11.90 4.21
N VAL A 384 -21.01 -12.77 3.34
CA VAL A 384 -20.17 -13.91 3.73
C VAL A 384 -18.93 -13.43 4.49
N LEU A 385 -18.20 -12.46 3.95
CA LEU A 385 -16.97 -11.97 4.55
C LEU A 385 -17.22 -11.20 5.86
N ARG A 386 -18.35 -10.46 5.99
CA ARG A 386 -18.77 -9.84 7.26
C ARG A 386 -18.97 -10.90 8.34
N GLY A 387 -19.71 -11.96 8.02
CA GLY A 387 -19.92 -13.06 8.96
C GLY A 387 -18.61 -13.74 9.37
N LEU A 388 -17.64 -13.89 8.46
CA LEU A 388 -16.33 -14.46 8.80
C LEU A 388 -15.54 -13.55 9.76
N LYS A 389 -15.64 -12.22 9.61
CA LYS A 389 -14.95 -11.24 10.48
C LYS A 389 -15.56 -11.15 11.87
N SER A 390 -16.88 -11.27 12.01
CA SER A 390 -17.58 -11.23 13.30
C SER A 390 -17.53 -12.56 14.06
N GLY A 391 -16.82 -13.57 13.55
CA GLY A 391 -16.83 -14.94 14.10
C GLY A 391 -18.20 -15.63 13.99
N ALA A 392 -19.13 -15.08 13.20
CA ALA A 392 -20.50 -15.57 13.07
C ALA A 392 -20.69 -16.54 11.89
N ALA A 393 -19.86 -16.46 10.84
CA ALA A 393 -19.89 -17.37 9.68
C ALA A 393 -18.78 -18.42 9.71
N VAL A 394 -17.74 -18.23 10.53
CA VAL A 394 -17.06 -19.40 11.10
C VAL A 394 -17.88 -19.72 12.32
N LYS A 395 -18.92 -20.56 12.19
CA LYS A 395 -19.43 -21.24 13.39
C LYS A 395 -18.20 -21.73 14.15
N PRO A 396 -18.06 -21.50 15.48
CA PRO A 396 -16.99 -22.13 16.25
C PRO A 396 -16.91 -23.58 15.81
N GLU A 397 -15.70 -24.15 15.66
CA GLU A 397 -15.54 -25.53 15.18
C GLU A 397 -16.58 -26.38 15.90
N THR A 398 -17.63 -26.75 15.17
CA THR A 398 -18.80 -27.24 15.86
C THR A 398 -18.43 -28.62 16.36
N LEU A 399 -19.07 -29.09 17.42
CA LEU A 399 -18.76 -30.42 17.94
C LEU A 399 -18.87 -31.48 16.83
N GLU A 400 -19.77 -31.30 15.87
CA GLU A 400 -19.93 -32.07 14.65
C GLU A 400 -18.71 -32.03 13.71
N MET A 401 -18.14 -30.85 13.47
CA MET A 401 -16.94 -30.70 12.64
C MET A 401 -15.71 -31.33 13.29
N GLU A 402 -15.55 -31.15 14.60
CA GLU A 402 -14.46 -31.77 15.35
C GLU A 402 -14.64 -33.29 15.36
N TYR A 403 -15.87 -33.76 15.57
CA TYR A 403 -16.21 -35.18 15.60
C TYR A 403 -15.87 -35.89 14.29
N VAL A 404 -16.29 -35.35 13.14
CA VAL A 404 -15.91 -35.88 11.81
C VAL A 404 -14.39 -35.91 11.63
N GLN A 405 -13.67 -34.87 12.06
CA GLN A 405 -12.21 -34.85 11.97
C GLN A 405 -11.54 -35.91 12.86
N LYS A 406 -12.03 -36.14 14.08
CA LYS A 406 -11.50 -37.19 14.98
C LYS A 406 -11.82 -38.59 14.48
N LEU A 407 -13.01 -38.81 13.93
CA LEU A 407 -13.37 -40.08 13.29
C LEU A 407 -12.48 -40.38 12.07
N MET A 408 -12.17 -39.38 11.23
CA MET A 408 -11.17 -39.54 10.15
C MET A 408 -9.78 -39.88 10.69
N ALA A 409 -9.37 -39.25 11.79
CA ALA A 409 -8.08 -39.51 12.43
C ALA A 409 -8.02 -40.92 13.04
N LEU A 410 -9.13 -41.40 13.61
CA LEU A 410 -9.29 -42.76 14.11
C LEU A 410 -9.17 -43.78 12.97
N GLU A 411 -9.86 -43.56 11.85
CA GLU A 411 -9.79 -44.47 10.70
C GLU A 411 -8.39 -44.50 10.09
N SER A 412 -7.74 -43.35 9.94
CA SER A 412 -6.34 -43.28 9.51
C SER A 412 -5.39 -43.97 10.50
N ALA A 413 -5.62 -43.86 11.81
CA ALA A 413 -4.82 -44.55 12.81
C ALA A 413 -5.00 -46.08 12.75
N LYS A 414 -6.23 -46.57 12.49
CA LYS A 414 -6.50 -48.00 12.29
C LYS A 414 -5.76 -48.54 11.07
N GLU A 415 -5.78 -47.81 9.95
CA GLU A 415 -5.05 -48.21 8.74
C GLU A 415 -3.54 -48.23 8.96
N LEU A 416 -2.98 -47.23 9.66
CA LEU A 416 -1.56 -47.24 10.05
C LEU A 416 -1.22 -48.44 10.95
N ARG A 417 -2.12 -48.83 11.84
CA ARG A 417 -1.94 -50.02 12.70
C ARG A 417 -2.00 -51.31 11.88
N LYS A 418 -2.90 -51.43 10.91
CA LYS A 418 -2.95 -52.57 9.99
C LYS A 418 -1.64 -52.69 9.17
N ALA A 419 -1.17 -51.57 8.61
CA ALA A 419 0.08 -51.52 7.86
C ALA A 419 1.30 -51.88 8.74
N ALA A 420 1.36 -51.37 9.98
CA ALA A 420 2.42 -51.73 10.94
C ALA A 420 2.36 -53.20 11.37
N HIS A 421 1.17 -53.81 11.39
CA HIS A 421 1.00 -55.24 11.69
C HIS A 421 1.45 -56.13 10.52
N GLN A 422 1.17 -55.72 9.27
CA GLN A 422 1.64 -56.39 8.05
C GLN A 422 3.16 -56.29 7.88
N SER A 423 3.75 -55.12 8.09
CA SER A 423 5.22 -54.96 8.08
C SER A 423 5.91 -55.82 9.15
N ARG A 424 5.23 -56.11 10.27
CA ARG A 424 5.73 -57.02 11.31
C ARG A 424 5.73 -58.50 10.87
N SER A 425 4.84 -58.92 9.97
CA SER A 425 4.86 -60.30 9.44
C SER A 425 5.99 -60.51 8.44
N ASP A 426 6.40 -59.46 7.72
CA ASP A 426 7.35 -59.55 6.62
C ASP A 426 8.83 -59.41 7.07
N ASP A 427 9.10 -58.63 8.13
CA ASP A 427 10.46 -58.35 8.63
C ASP A 427 11.05 -59.43 9.58
N ALA A 428 10.60 -60.69 9.47
CA ALA A 428 10.92 -61.77 10.40
C ALA A 428 12.41 -62.25 10.40
N ALA A 429 13.29 -61.65 9.59
CA ALA A 429 14.64 -62.17 9.31
C ALA A 429 15.82 -61.52 10.09
N TYR A 430 15.65 -60.40 10.84
CA TYR A 430 16.78 -59.73 11.51
C TYR A 430 16.46 -59.08 12.87
N SER A 431 17.31 -59.30 13.89
CA SER A 431 17.10 -58.92 15.31
C SER A 431 16.92 -57.39 15.55
N THR A 432 17.69 -56.54 14.86
CA THR A 432 17.62 -55.07 15.02
C THR A 432 16.36 -54.45 14.40
N SER A 433 15.79 -55.08 13.37
CA SER A 433 14.54 -54.65 12.70
C SER A 433 13.31 -54.98 13.54
N LYS A 434 13.36 -56.08 14.31
CA LYS A 434 12.29 -56.53 15.21
C LYS A 434 11.92 -55.50 16.28
N ASN A 435 12.92 -54.89 16.94
CA ASN A 435 12.68 -53.86 17.97
C ASN A 435 12.06 -52.57 17.39
N LYS A 436 12.47 -52.15 16.19
CA LYS A 436 11.88 -50.97 15.53
C LYS A 436 10.43 -51.22 15.11
N ALA A 437 10.14 -52.39 14.54
CA ALA A 437 8.79 -52.78 14.16
C ALA A 437 7.87 -52.92 15.39
N GLU A 438 8.38 -53.43 16.51
CA GLU A 438 7.65 -53.54 17.78
C GLU A 438 7.32 -52.17 18.39
N ILE A 439 8.29 -51.25 18.43
CA ILE A 439 8.06 -49.87 18.88
C ILE A 439 7.06 -49.16 17.97
N ALA A 440 7.16 -49.33 16.64
CA ALA A 440 6.23 -48.74 15.69
C ALA A 440 4.80 -49.30 15.84
N ALA A 441 4.66 -50.62 16.03
CA ALA A 441 3.36 -51.26 16.28
C ALA A 441 2.74 -50.79 17.60
N ARG A 442 3.55 -50.61 18.65
CA ARG A 442 3.10 -50.05 19.93
C ARG A 442 2.63 -48.61 19.78
N HIS A 443 3.42 -47.74 19.13
CA HIS A 443 3.03 -46.34 18.89
C HIS A 443 1.78 -46.23 18.01
N ALA A 444 1.61 -47.13 17.02
CA ALA A 444 0.41 -47.19 16.20
C ALA A 444 -0.83 -47.58 17.03
N LYS A 445 -0.70 -48.55 17.96
CA LYS A 445 -1.76 -48.90 18.92
C LYS A 445 -2.13 -47.73 19.82
N GLU A 446 -1.15 -47.10 20.47
CA GLU A 446 -1.36 -45.92 21.33
C GLU A 446 -1.99 -44.73 20.58
N LYS A 447 -1.73 -44.61 19.27
CA LYS A 447 -2.35 -43.59 18.42
C LYS A 447 -3.82 -43.91 18.13
N VAL A 448 -4.17 -45.18 17.92
CA VAL A 448 -5.56 -45.62 17.79
C VAL A 448 -6.31 -45.39 19.10
N ASP A 449 -5.73 -45.77 20.24
CA ASP A 449 -6.38 -45.65 21.55
C ASP A 449 -6.63 -44.16 21.90
N ARG A 450 -5.67 -43.27 21.64
CA ARG A 450 -5.86 -41.81 21.80
C ARG A 450 -6.91 -41.23 20.85
N ALA A 451 -6.92 -41.67 19.59
CA ALA A 451 -7.92 -41.21 18.63
C ALA A 451 -9.33 -41.71 19.00
N LEU A 452 -9.44 -42.93 19.53
CA LEU A 452 -10.70 -43.51 19.99
C LEU A 452 -11.22 -42.76 21.21
N GLN A 453 -10.36 -42.45 22.19
CA GLN A 453 -10.73 -41.65 23.36
C GLN A 453 -11.27 -40.29 22.93
N ALA A 454 -10.57 -39.59 22.02
CA ALA A 454 -11.03 -38.29 21.52
C ALA A 454 -12.36 -38.36 20.76
N VAL A 455 -12.67 -39.48 20.10
CA VAL A 455 -13.98 -39.73 19.48
C VAL A 455 -15.05 -39.94 20.55
N GLN A 456 -14.76 -40.74 21.58
CA GLN A 456 -15.69 -41.04 22.68
C GLN A 456 -16.02 -39.80 23.53
N ASP A 457 -15.02 -38.95 23.80
CA ASP A 457 -15.22 -37.70 24.53
C ASP A 457 -16.21 -36.78 23.78
N LEU A 458 -16.14 -36.77 22.44
CA LEU A 458 -17.05 -36.02 21.58
C LEU A 458 -18.43 -36.68 21.43
N GLU A 459 -18.52 -38.02 21.48
CA GLU A 459 -19.80 -38.75 21.49
C GLU A 459 -20.61 -38.41 22.76
N VAL A 460 -19.93 -38.31 23.91
CA VAL A 460 -20.55 -37.85 25.15
C VAL A 460 -21.02 -36.41 25.03
N ALA A 461 -20.20 -35.53 24.45
CA ALA A 461 -20.55 -34.12 24.25
C ALA A 461 -21.71 -33.90 23.25
N LEU A 462 -21.85 -34.79 22.27
CA LEU A 462 -22.92 -34.78 21.26
C LEU A 462 -24.17 -35.59 21.68
N VAL A 463 -24.12 -36.27 22.84
CA VAL A 463 -25.20 -37.12 23.35
C VAL A 463 -25.57 -38.24 22.36
N LEU A 464 -24.55 -38.90 21.80
CA LEU A 464 -24.71 -40.01 20.87
C LEU A 464 -24.57 -41.35 21.59
N THR A 465 -25.39 -42.34 21.22
CA THR A 465 -25.17 -43.73 21.65
C THR A 465 -24.12 -44.43 20.76
N PRO A 466 -23.52 -45.55 21.23
CA PRO A 466 -22.54 -46.29 20.41
C PRO A 466 -23.07 -46.74 19.04
N GLU A 467 -24.38 -46.95 18.92
CA GLU A 467 -25.08 -47.34 17.70
C GLU A 467 -25.25 -46.17 16.71
N GLU A 468 -25.24 -44.93 17.21
CA GLU A 468 -25.42 -43.69 16.45
C GLU A 468 -24.11 -43.09 15.93
N ARG A 469 -22.98 -43.78 16.10
CA ARG A 469 -21.68 -43.33 15.59
C ARG A 469 -21.75 -43.07 14.08
N TRP A 470 -21.36 -41.85 13.68
CA TRP A 470 -21.40 -41.44 12.28
C TRP A 470 -20.47 -42.28 11.42
N LYS A 471 -21.02 -42.78 10.33
CA LYS A 471 -20.30 -43.59 9.33
C LYS A 471 -20.10 -42.78 8.05
N PRO A 472 -19.13 -43.14 7.19
CA PRO A 472 -18.83 -42.40 5.96
C PRO A 472 -20.01 -42.16 5.00
N ASP A 473 -21.07 -42.97 5.12
CA ASP A 473 -22.32 -42.96 4.35
C ASP A 473 -23.50 -42.25 5.05
N SER A 474 -23.34 -41.84 6.32
CA SER A 474 -24.37 -41.10 7.05
C SER A 474 -24.55 -39.66 6.54
N GLU A 475 -25.76 -39.13 6.67
CA GLU A 475 -26.09 -37.77 6.23
C GLU A 475 -25.31 -36.73 7.05
N GLU A 476 -25.19 -36.98 8.35
CA GLU A 476 -24.49 -36.16 9.33
C GLU A 476 -22.98 -36.10 9.03
N TRP A 477 -22.38 -37.25 8.70
CA TRP A 477 -21.00 -37.32 8.23
C TRP A 477 -20.80 -36.49 6.96
N THR A 478 -21.68 -36.66 5.98
CA THR A 478 -21.59 -35.99 4.69
C THR A 478 -21.68 -34.47 4.85
N LYS A 479 -22.62 -34.01 5.69
CA LYS A 479 -22.80 -32.59 6.02
C LYS A 479 -21.59 -32.02 6.77
N GLY A 480 -21.14 -32.67 7.84
CA GLY A 480 -19.98 -32.21 8.61
C GLY A 480 -18.70 -32.21 7.78
N MET A 481 -18.51 -33.23 6.91
CA MET A 481 -17.37 -33.31 6.01
C MET A 481 -17.38 -32.19 4.97
N LYS A 482 -18.56 -31.84 4.41
CA LYS A 482 -18.72 -30.70 3.50
C LYS A 482 -18.29 -29.38 4.17
N GLU A 483 -18.72 -29.15 5.41
CA GLU A 483 -18.34 -27.95 6.18
C GLU A 483 -16.83 -27.91 6.49
N VAL A 484 -16.23 -29.04 6.89
CA VAL A 484 -14.78 -29.17 7.14
C VAL A 484 -13.97 -28.91 5.87
N LEU A 485 -14.38 -29.47 4.73
CA LEU A 485 -13.72 -29.26 3.44
C LEU A 485 -13.82 -27.81 2.99
N GLN A 486 -15.00 -27.20 3.10
CA GLN A 486 -15.22 -25.79 2.77
C GLN A 486 -14.35 -24.86 3.63
N ARG A 487 -14.24 -25.12 4.93
CA ARG A 487 -13.35 -24.37 5.83
C ARG A 487 -11.87 -24.54 5.46
N LYS A 488 -11.42 -25.78 5.24
CA LYS A 488 -10.03 -26.07 4.83
C LYS A 488 -9.69 -25.39 3.49
N PHE A 489 -10.67 -25.33 2.58
CA PHE A 489 -10.52 -24.66 1.31
C PHE A 489 -10.34 -23.15 1.48
N LEU A 490 -11.21 -22.48 2.23
CA LEU A 490 -11.10 -21.04 2.51
C LEU A 490 -9.78 -20.68 3.21
N VAL A 491 -9.32 -21.49 4.17
CA VAL A 491 -8.03 -21.30 4.84
C VAL A 491 -6.87 -21.44 3.85
N ALA A 492 -6.90 -22.44 2.97
CA ALA A 492 -5.87 -22.65 1.96
C ALA A 492 -5.81 -21.50 0.95
N VAL A 493 -6.97 -21.00 0.49
CA VAL A 493 -7.09 -19.83 -0.39
C VAL A 493 -6.49 -18.59 0.28
N ASN A 494 -6.89 -18.27 1.52
CA ASN A 494 -6.37 -17.10 2.24
C ASN A 494 -4.86 -17.17 2.47
N ALA A 495 -4.34 -18.37 2.78
CA ALA A 495 -2.90 -18.58 2.95
C ALA A 495 -2.14 -18.38 1.64
N LEU A 496 -2.67 -18.86 0.51
CA LEU A 496 -2.09 -18.67 -0.82
C LEU A 496 -2.11 -17.20 -1.24
N GLU A 497 -3.25 -16.52 -1.09
CA GLU A 497 -3.40 -15.09 -1.41
C GLU A 497 -2.37 -14.25 -0.62
N SER A 498 -2.27 -14.47 0.69
CA SER A 498 -1.31 -13.76 1.56
C SER A 498 0.15 -13.88 1.10
N VAL A 499 0.61 -15.09 0.74
CA VAL A 499 2.01 -15.27 0.32
C VAL A 499 2.29 -14.74 -1.09
N VAL A 500 1.31 -14.77 -2.00
CA VAL A 500 1.41 -14.18 -3.34
C VAL A 500 1.45 -12.65 -3.26
N VAL A 501 0.61 -12.07 -2.42
CA VAL A 501 0.62 -10.63 -2.13
C VAL A 501 1.97 -10.16 -1.60
N GLN A 502 2.50 -10.84 -0.58
CA GLN A 502 3.81 -10.51 -0.03
C GLN A 502 4.91 -10.60 -1.09
N ARG A 503 4.79 -11.54 -2.03
CA ARG A 503 5.71 -11.67 -3.17
C ARG A 503 5.68 -10.45 -4.08
N ILE A 504 4.50 -9.93 -4.40
CA ILE A 504 4.33 -8.76 -5.29
C ILE A 504 5.05 -7.54 -4.69
N PHE A 505 4.87 -7.26 -3.40
CA PHE A 505 5.58 -6.15 -2.73
C PHE A 505 7.10 -6.29 -2.72
N GLU A 506 7.61 -7.50 -2.52
CA GLU A 506 9.06 -7.74 -2.58
C GLU A 506 9.61 -7.48 -3.99
N LEU A 507 8.84 -7.81 -5.04
CA LEU A 507 9.20 -7.52 -6.42
C LEU A 507 9.16 -6.01 -6.72
N MET A 508 8.18 -5.28 -6.20
CA MET A 508 8.12 -3.82 -6.32
C MET A 508 9.37 -3.15 -5.73
N LYS A 509 9.83 -3.61 -4.57
CA LYS A 509 11.07 -3.11 -3.93
C LYS A 509 12.33 -3.42 -4.73
N MET A 510 12.31 -4.46 -5.58
CA MET A 510 13.45 -4.83 -6.42
C MET A 510 13.71 -3.83 -7.55
N ASN A 511 12.65 -3.18 -8.05
CA ASN A 511 12.73 -2.20 -9.15
C ASN A 511 12.98 -0.76 -8.69
N GLN A 512 13.14 -0.50 -7.39
CA GLN A 512 13.52 0.83 -6.91
C GLN A 512 14.95 1.18 -7.33
N SER A 513 15.07 2.17 -8.21
CA SER A 513 16.32 2.78 -8.62
C SER A 513 17.04 3.43 -7.42
N GLY A 514 18.37 3.32 -7.37
CA GLY A 514 19.18 3.84 -6.25
C GLY A 514 19.35 2.91 -5.04
N THR A 515 18.84 1.67 -5.09
CA THR A 515 19.07 0.68 -4.02
C THR A 515 20.51 0.15 -4.04
N GLY A 516 21.21 0.26 -2.90
CA GLY A 516 22.58 -0.22 -2.75
C GLY A 516 22.70 -1.75 -2.86
N TYR A 517 23.87 -2.25 -3.28
CA TYR A 517 24.11 -3.68 -3.56
C TYR A 517 23.70 -4.64 -2.41
N LYS A 518 23.95 -4.25 -1.15
CA LYS A 518 23.57 -5.06 0.02
C LYS A 518 22.06 -5.22 0.18
N LEU A 519 21.29 -4.17 -0.10
CA LEU A 519 19.83 -4.20 -0.03
C LEU A 519 19.25 -5.07 -1.16
N ARG A 520 19.81 -4.98 -2.38
CA ARG A 520 19.43 -5.87 -3.49
C ARG A 520 19.66 -7.35 -3.16
N LYS A 521 20.79 -7.68 -2.51
CA LYS A 521 21.08 -9.06 -2.08
C LYS A 521 20.10 -9.56 -1.01
N HIS A 522 19.65 -8.69 -0.10
CA HIS A 522 18.62 -9.03 0.89
C HIS A 522 17.25 -9.26 0.24
N ILE A 523 16.85 -8.38 -0.69
CA ILE A 523 15.61 -8.51 -1.46
C ILE A 523 15.63 -9.83 -2.26
N ALA A 524 16.73 -10.15 -2.95
CA ALA A 524 16.87 -11.40 -3.70
C ALA A 524 16.72 -12.66 -2.82
N LYS A 525 17.29 -12.66 -1.60
CA LYS A 525 17.13 -13.76 -0.64
C LYS A 525 15.68 -13.88 -0.12
N SER A 526 15.05 -12.75 0.20
CA SER A 526 13.63 -12.72 0.61
C SER A 526 12.76 -13.30 -0.50
N LEU A 527 13.02 -12.90 -1.73
CA LEU A 527 12.35 -13.41 -2.92
C LEU A 527 12.52 -14.93 -3.03
N GLN A 528 13.74 -15.49 -2.94
CA GLN A 528 13.92 -16.94 -3.01
C GLN A 528 13.13 -17.71 -1.93
N ALA A 529 13.17 -17.22 -0.68
CA ALA A 529 12.40 -17.82 0.41
C ALA A 529 10.89 -17.76 0.15
N ARG A 530 10.41 -16.62 -0.36
CA ARG A 530 8.99 -16.39 -0.68
C ARG A 530 8.52 -17.26 -1.84
N SER A 531 9.33 -17.48 -2.87
CA SER A 531 9.02 -18.42 -3.97
C SER A 531 8.83 -19.86 -3.48
N LYS A 532 9.54 -20.27 -2.42
CA LYS A 532 9.30 -21.57 -1.76
C LYS A 532 7.98 -21.56 -0.97
N ALA A 533 7.68 -20.47 -0.26
CA ALA A 533 6.43 -20.33 0.49
C ALA A 533 5.18 -20.36 -0.44
N VAL A 534 5.24 -19.68 -1.58
CA VAL A 534 4.18 -19.69 -2.61
C VAL A 534 3.96 -21.11 -3.13
N ARG A 535 5.02 -21.85 -3.49
CA ARG A 535 4.90 -23.26 -3.90
C ARG A 535 4.22 -24.12 -2.85
N ASN A 536 4.66 -24.03 -1.59
CA ASN A 536 4.06 -24.80 -0.49
C ASN A 536 2.59 -24.43 -0.23
N ALA A 537 2.21 -23.16 -0.40
CA ALA A 537 0.82 -22.73 -0.29
C ALA A 537 -0.03 -23.23 -1.46
N LEU A 538 0.51 -23.19 -2.68
CA LEU A 538 -0.14 -23.70 -3.89
C LEU A 538 -0.35 -25.21 -3.81
N GLU A 539 0.64 -25.96 -3.34
CA GLU A 539 0.50 -27.41 -3.09
C GLU A 539 -0.56 -27.73 -2.04
N ARG A 540 -0.73 -26.88 -1.01
CA ARG A 540 -1.80 -27.04 -0.02
C ARG A 540 -3.16 -26.75 -0.64
N TYR A 541 -3.26 -25.67 -1.42
CA TYR A 541 -4.47 -25.33 -2.17
C TYR A 541 -4.89 -26.47 -3.12
N ASN A 542 -3.98 -26.94 -3.97
CA ASN A 542 -4.25 -28.02 -4.93
C ASN A 542 -4.69 -29.32 -4.23
N ARG A 543 -4.07 -29.68 -3.09
CA ARG A 543 -4.47 -30.86 -2.29
C ARG A 543 -5.88 -30.77 -1.72
N VAL A 544 -6.31 -29.57 -1.33
CA VAL A 544 -7.68 -29.37 -0.82
C VAL A 544 -8.67 -29.34 -1.99
N LEU A 545 -8.28 -28.78 -3.12
CA LEU A 545 -9.12 -28.70 -4.33
C LEU A 545 -9.40 -30.08 -4.94
N GLN A 546 -8.40 -30.97 -4.99
CA GLN A 546 -8.59 -32.37 -5.41
C GLN A 546 -9.62 -33.14 -4.56
N LYS A 547 -9.88 -32.68 -3.33
CA LYS A 547 -10.82 -33.31 -2.39
C LYS A 547 -12.16 -32.60 -2.31
N ASN A 548 -12.32 -31.47 -3.02
CA ASN A 548 -13.51 -30.63 -2.94
C ASN A 548 -14.11 -30.47 -4.34
N THR A 549 -15.21 -31.18 -4.61
CA THR A 549 -15.94 -31.12 -5.89
C THR A 549 -16.77 -29.84 -6.06
N LEU A 550 -16.70 -28.89 -5.12
CA LEU A 550 -17.45 -27.63 -5.15
C LEU A 550 -16.72 -26.52 -5.93
N ASN A 551 -17.10 -26.40 -7.20
CA ASN A 551 -17.15 -25.24 -8.12
C ASN A 551 -16.17 -24.04 -8.00
N ILE A 552 -15.31 -23.94 -9.03
CA ILE A 552 -15.10 -22.88 -10.07
C ILE A 552 -14.88 -21.39 -9.66
N ILE A 553 -15.48 -20.86 -8.60
CA ILE A 553 -15.47 -19.40 -8.36
C ILE A 553 -14.13 -18.89 -7.79
N TYR A 554 -13.44 -19.70 -7.00
CA TYR A 554 -12.16 -19.33 -6.37
C TYR A 554 -10.93 -19.65 -7.23
N THR A 555 -11.07 -20.58 -8.18
CA THR A 555 -10.01 -20.95 -9.14
C THR A 555 -9.67 -19.79 -10.07
N GLN A 556 -10.65 -18.99 -10.51
CA GLN A 556 -10.39 -17.85 -11.39
C GLN A 556 -9.58 -16.75 -10.69
N LYS A 557 -9.82 -16.50 -9.39
CA LYS A 557 -9.04 -15.51 -8.62
C LYS A 557 -7.60 -15.97 -8.39
N ALA A 558 -7.38 -17.24 -8.09
CA ALA A 558 -6.04 -17.83 -7.98
C ALA A 558 -5.30 -17.82 -9.33
N LEU A 559 -5.99 -18.11 -10.43
CA LEU A 559 -5.47 -18.05 -11.80
C LEU A 559 -5.14 -16.61 -12.23
N ASN A 560 -5.97 -15.62 -11.88
CA ASN A 560 -5.71 -14.21 -12.15
C ASN A 560 -4.49 -13.69 -11.35
N LEU A 561 -4.33 -14.12 -10.09
CA LEU A 561 -3.16 -13.80 -9.26
C LEU A 561 -1.87 -14.45 -9.81
N LEU A 562 -1.95 -15.70 -10.27
CA LEU A 562 -0.84 -16.41 -10.92
C LEU A 562 -0.49 -15.83 -12.30
N SER A 563 -1.50 -15.45 -13.09
CA SER A 563 -1.36 -14.76 -14.36
C SER A 563 -0.65 -13.40 -14.19
N LEU A 564 -1.03 -12.61 -13.18
CA LEU A 564 -0.31 -11.38 -12.83
C LEU A 564 1.15 -11.65 -12.49
N THR A 565 1.44 -12.75 -11.78
CA THR A 565 2.83 -13.10 -11.44
C THR A 565 3.63 -13.49 -12.68
N VAL A 566 3.02 -14.17 -13.65
CA VAL A 566 3.65 -14.56 -14.93
C VAL A 566 3.92 -13.32 -15.80
N SER A 567 2.94 -12.42 -15.93
CA SER A 567 3.06 -11.18 -16.70
C SER A 567 4.12 -10.22 -16.13
N ILE A 568 4.32 -10.20 -14.80
CA ILE A 568 5.35 -9.37 -14.13
C ILE A 568 6.75 -10.01 -14.19
N THR A 569 6.87 -11.34 -14.37
CA THR A 569 8.16 -12.05 -14.24
C THR A 569 8.81 -12.49 -15.55
N GLY A 570 8.13 -12.39 -16.70
CA GLY A 570 8.68 -12.80 -18.00
C GLY A 570 9.04 -14.29 -18.09
N ILE A 571 8.55 -15.12 -17.16
CA ILE A 571 8.75 -16.57 -17.18
C ILE A 571 7.68 -17.17 -18.09
N ARG A 572 8.06 -17.65 -19.28
CA ARG A 572 7.17 -18.47 -20.13
C ARG A 572 6.73 -19.70 -19.34
N ALA A 573 5.43 -19.83 -19.09
CA ALA A 573 4.83 -21.09 -18.67
C ALA A 573 4.86 -22.04 -19.88
N ALA A 574 5.80 -22.99 -19.86
CA ALA A 574 5.73 -24.12 -20.78
C ALA A 574 4.50 -24.98 -20.43
N SER A 575 3.68 -25.22 -21.47
CA SER A 575 2.63 -26.24 -21.60
C SER A 575 1.64 -26.41 -20.45
N TRP A 576 0.52 -25.68 -20.53
CA TRP A 576 -0.79 -26.18 -20.12
C TRP A 576 -1.78 -25.99 -21.27
N GLY A 577 -1.45 -26.56 -22.42
CA GLY A 577 -2.44 -26.96 -23.42
C GLY A 577 -2.74 -28.44 -23.17
N SER A 578 -4.02 -28.82 -23.13
CA SER A 578 -4.59 -30.16 -22.87
C SER A 578 -5.34 -30.28 -21.53
N ILE A 579 -6.47 -29.58 -21.42
CA ILE A 579 -7.65 -30.16 -20.78
C ILE A 579 -8.74 -30.11 -21.85
N GLY A 580 -9.13 -31.29 -22.31
CA GLY A 580 -9.82 -31.52 -23.58
C GLY A 580 -11.20 -30.88 -23.67
N TYR A 581 -11.39 -30.11 -24.74
CA TYR A 581 -12.64 -30.12 -25.48
C TYR A 581 -12.53 -31.26 -26.49
N THR A 582 -13.24 -32.36 -26.26
CA THR A 582 -13.55 -33.33 -27.31
C THR A 582 -14.68 -32.74 -28.13
N GLU A 583 -14.35 -32.00 -29.18
CA GLU A 583 -15.24 -31.84 -30.33
C GLU A 583 -15.20 -33.16 -31.11
N GLN A 584 -16.33 -33.89 -31.15
CA GLN A 584 -16.53 -34.91 -32.16
C GLN A 584 -17.00 -34.22 -33.44
N PRO A 585 -16.42 -34.56 -34.60
CA PRO A 585 -16.87 -34.04 -35.88
C PRO A 585 -18.08 -34.83 -36.38
N ASP A 586 -19.13 -34.11 -36.75
CA ASP A 586 -19.92 -34.32 -37.97
C ASP A 586 -20.48 -32.97 -38.42
#